data_AF-A0A0M6YDE6-F1
#
_entry.id   AF-A0A0M6YDE6-F1
#
_cell.length_a   1.000
_cell.length_b   1.000
_cell.length_c   1.000
_cell.angle_alpha   90.00
_cell.angle_beta   90.00
_cell.angle_gamma   90.00
#
_symmetry.space_group_name_H-M   'P 1'
#
loop_
_entity.id
_entity.type
_entity.pdbx_description
1 polymer ?
#
loop_
_entity_poly.entity_id
_entity_poly.type
_entity_poly.pdbx_seq_one_letter_code
_entity_poly.pdbx_strand_id
1 'polypeptide(L)'
;MGFDEDEVYLAYNRERRPDESPFEMSEDGLVAEVTLINLNNLGDFRDAAVMGQVFRPWQWAVQAYLGDNKVSGVAYGPFETMEDAFEHAAQKHGAVSFRSVPQLMT
;
A
#
# COMPACT_ATOMS: atom_id res chain seq x y z
N MET A 1 16.79 19.78 2.66
CA MET A 1 17.00 18.32 2.54
C MET A 1 15.66 17.79 2.07
N GLY A 2 15.57 17.45 0.79
CA GLY A 2 14.30 17.39 0.07
C GLY A 2 13.54 16.10 0.34
N PHE A 3 12.26 16.29 0.66
CA PHE A 3 11.09 15.42 0.46
C PHE A 3 11.03 14.11 1.28
N ASP A 4 10.25 14.14 2.36
CA ASP A 4 9.44 12.99 2.82
C ASP A 4 8.49 12.63 1.67
N GLU A 5 8.97 11.93 0.63
CA GLU A 5 8.13 11.44 -0.46
C GLU A 5 7.26 10.28 0.07
N ASP A 6 5.95 10.33 -0.15
CA ASP A 6 5.04 9.26 0.24
C ASP A 6 5.23 8.07 -0.71
N GLU A 7 6.10 7.12 -0.39
CA GLU A 7 6.24 5.92 -1.21
C GLU A 7 5.04 4.99 -1.02
N VAL A 8 4.12 5.02 -1.98
CA VAL A 8 2.88 4.25 -1.99
C VAL A 8 2.76 3.43 -3.27
N TYR A 9 2.47 2.14 -3.12
CA TYR A 9 2.26 1.20 -4.22
C TYR A 9 0.88 0.54 -4.12
N LEU A 10 0.07 0.69 -5.17
CA LEU A 10 -1.19 -0.02 -5.33
C LEU A 10 -0.93 -1.43 -5.83
N ALA A 11 -1.47 -2.42 -5.13
CA ALA A 11 -1.30 -3.83 -5.40
C ALA A 11 -2.59 -4.43 -6.00
N TYR A 12 -2.46 -5.04 -7.18
CA TYR A 12 -3.57 -5.57 -7.97
C TYR A 12 -3.49 -7.09 -8.10
N ASN A 13 -4.62 -7.79 -8.05
CA ASN A 13 -4.72 -9.24 -8.26
C ASN A 13 -4.80 -9.66 -9.74
N ARG A 14 -4.58 -8.71 -10.64
CA ARG A 14 -4.54 -8.93 -12.08
C ARG A 14 -3.44 -8.09 -12.71
N GLU A 15 -3.05 -8.48 -13.91
CA GLU A 15 -2.20 -7.65 -14.75
C GLU A 15 -2.99 -6.48 -15.38
N ARG A 16 -2.25 -5.45 -15.80
CA ARG A 16 -2.82 -4.32 -16.56
C ARG A 16 -3.36 -4.84 -17.88
N ARG A 17 -4.62 -4.52 -18.20
CA ARG A 17 -5.19 -4.88 -19.49
C ARG A 17 -4.57 -4.04 -20.61
N PRO A 18 -4.48 -4.54 -21.85
CA PRO A 18 -3.86 -3.81 -22.95
C PRO A 18 -4.52 -2.46 -23.26
N ASP A 19 -5.81 -2.34 -22.97
CA ASP A 19 -6.67 -1.18 -23.18
C ASP A 19 -6.69 -0.20 -22.00
N GLU A 20 -6.06 -0.52 -20.87
CA GLU A 20 -6.01 0.37 -19.70
C GLU A 20 -4.91 1.43 -19.83
N SER A 21 -5.25 2.65 -19.41
CA SER A 21 -4.30 3.75 -19.31
C SER A 21 -3.13 3.36 -18.41
N PRO A 22 -1.88 3.73 -18.77
CA PRO A 22 -0.75 3.53 -17.88
C PRO A 22 -0.77 4.48 -16.67
N PHE A 23 -1.66 5.48 -16.66
CA PHE A 23 -1.76 6.50 -15.61
C PHE A 23 -3.03 6.37 -14.75
N GLU A 24 -4.10 5.80 -15.30
CA GLU A 24 -5.39 5.65 -14.64
C GLU A 24 -5.83 4.20 -14.78
N MET A 25 -5.55 3.38 -13.76
CA MET A 25 -6.11 2.03 -13.67
C MET A 25 -7.43 2.07 -12.92
N SER A 26 -8.39 1.29 -13.40
CA SER A 26 -9.63 1.06 -12.69
C SER A 26 -9.33 0.40 -11.33
N GLU A 27 -10.12 0.70 -10.30
CA GLU A 27 -10.09 0.00 -9.01
C GLU A 27 -10.44 -1.50 -9.14
N ASP A 28 -10.90 -1.93 -10.32
CA ASP A 28 -11.04 -3.34 -10.70
C ASP A 28 -9.75 -4.11 -10.40
N GLY A 29 -9.81 -5.04 -9.46
CA GLY A 29 -8.68 -5.89 -9.07
C GLY A 29 -7.69 -5.27 -8.08
N LEU A 30 -7.95 -4.06 -7.56
CA LEU A 30 -7.16 -3.50 -6.44
C LEU A 30 -7.43 -4.30 -5.16
N VAL A 31 -6.36 -4.79 -4.51
CA VAL A 31 -6.47 -5.66 -3.33
C VAL A 31 -5.70 -5.18 -2.11
N ALA A 32 -4.63 -4.40 -2.31
CA ALA A 32 -3.86 -3.84 -1.21
C ALA A 32 -3.15 -2.54 -1.61
N GLU A 33 -2.72 -1.77 -0.62
CA GLU A 33 -1.80 -0.65 -0.72
C GLU A 33 -0.55 -0.99 0.11
N VAL A 34 0.63 -0.77 -0.45
CA VAL A 34 1.91 -0.96 0.24
C VAL A 34 2.57 0.39 0.40
N THR A 35 2.82 0.79 1.63
CA THR A 35 3.22 2.17 1.95
C THR A 35 4.44 2.18 2.85
N LEU A 36 5.40 3.04 2.52
CA LEU A 36 6.47 3.41 3.42
C LEU A 36 5.93 4.38 4.47
N ILE A 37 6.08 4.01 5.73
CA ILE A 37 5.67 4.84 6.84
C ILE A 37 6.66 5.98 6.99
N ASN A 38 6.19 7.21 6.95
CA ASN A 38 6.97 8.41 7.22
C ASN A 38 6.37 9.16 8.42
N LEU A 39 6.90 10.34 8.74
CA LEU A 39 6.40 11.12 9.88
C LEU A 39 4.98 11.66 9.66
N ASN A 40 4.55 11.79 8.40
CA ASN A 40 3.25 12.37 8.04
C ASN A 40 2.12 11.34 8.15
N ASN A 41 2.37 10.08 7.78
CA ASN A 41 1.34 9.02 7.74
C ASN A 41 1.40 8.05 8.94
N LEU A 42 2.41 8.16 9.83
CA LEU A 42 2.56 7.29 11.01
C LEU A 42 1.32 7.25 11.90
N GLY A 43 0.60 8.37 12.03
CA GLY A 43 -0.64 8.45 12.81
C GLY A 43 -1.69 7.47 12.29
N ASP A 44 -1.92 7.47 10.98
CA ASP A 44 -2.90 6.62 10.32
C ASP A 44 -2.56 5.13 10.49
N PHE A 45 -1.28 4.75 10.40
CA PHE A 45 -0.85 3.38 10.62
C PHE A 45 -0.94 2.93 12.08
N ARG A 46 -0.78 3.84 13.04
CA ARG A 46 -0.99 3.53 14.46
C ARG A 46 -2.46 3.31 14.77
N ASP A 47 -3.34 4.09 14.16
CA ASP A 47 -4.79 3.97 14.35
C ASP A 47 -5.36 2.73 13.61
N ALA A 48 -4.76 2.35 12.48
CA ALA A 48 -5.10 1.15 11.71
C ALA A 48 -4.35 -0.13 12.15
N ALA A 49 -3.53 -0.05 13.21
CA ALA A 49 -2.76 -1.19 13.70
C ALA A 49 -3.66 -2.24 14.36
N VAL A 50 -3.46 -3.51 14.03
CA VAL A 50 -4.05 -4.60 14.81
C VAL A 50 -3.36 -4.66 16.17
N MET A 51 -4.11 -5.00 17.23
CA MET A 51 -3.59 -5.08 18.60
C MET A 51 -2.23 -5.80 18.66
N GLY A 52 -1.20 -5.09 19.14
CA GLY A 52 0.15 -5.63 19.31
C GLY A 52 1.15 -5.24 18.21
N GLN A 53 0.71 -4.65 17.10
CA GLN A 53 1.60 -4.10 16.10
C GLN A 53 2.07 -2.69 16.50
N VAL A 54 3.37 -2.45 16.38
CA VAL A 54 3.98 -1.15 16.66
C VAL A 54 4.72 -0.70 15.40
N PHE A 55 4.11 0.25 14.69
CA PHE A 55 4.72 0.88 13.53
C PHE A 55 5.68 2.01 13.92
N ARG A 56 6.75 2.13 13.16
CA ARG A 56 7.76 3.18 13.26
C ARG A 56 7.99 3.81 11.88
N PRO A 57 8.49 5.06 11.84
CA PRO A 57 8.96 5.65 10.59
C PRO A 57 9.98 4.75 9.89
N TRP A 58 9.98 4.83 8.57
CA TRP A 58 10.83 4.09 7.64
C TRP A 58 10.63 2.58 7.63
N GLN A 59 9.44 2.13 8.06
CA GLN A 59 9.00 0.75 7.91
C GLN A 59 7.93 0.65 6.85
N TRP A 60 7.78 -0.53 6.25
CA TRP A 60 6.74 -0.80 5.27
C TRP A 60 5.51 -1.40 5.93
N ALA A 61 4.33 -1.08 5.40
CA ALA A 61 3.07 -1.64 5.83
C ALA A 61 2.18 -1.94 4.62
N VAL A 62 1.27 -2.91 4.80
CA VAL A 62 0.29 -3.30 3.79
C VAL A 62 -1.11 -3.01 4.33
N GLN A 63 -1.91 -2.22 3.61
CA GLN A 63 -3.33 -2.00 3.92
C GLN A 63 -4.18 -2.74 2.89
N ALA A 64 -5.02 -3.67 3.32
CA ALA A 64 -5.86 -4.44 2.41
C ALA A 64 -7.15 -3.69 2.04
N TYR A 65 -7.58 -3.81 0.79
CA TYR A 65 -8.90 -3.34 0.34
C TYR A 65 -9.93 -4.46 0.55
N LEU A 66 -11.05 -4.14 1.21
CA LEU A 66 -12.17 -5.07 1.42
C LEU A 66 -13.42 -4.55 0.69
N GLY A 67 -13.56 -4.92 -0.59
CA GLY A 67 -14.70 -4.58 -1.44
C GLY A 67 -14.66 -3.17 -2.03
N ASP A 68 -15.83 -2.61 -2.38
CA ASP A 68 -16.00 -1.27 -3.02
C ASP A 68 -15.68 -0.08 -2.10
N ASN A 69 -15.21 -0.33 -0.88
CA ASN A 69 -14.79 0.71 0.03
C ASN A 69 -13.37 0.42 0.51
N LYS A 70 -12.54 1.47 0.60
CA LYS A 70 -11.38 1.50 1.51
C LYS A 70 -11.90 1.30 2.93
N VAL A 71 -12.22 0.07 3.32
CA VAL A 71 -12.53 -0.25 4.70
C VAL A 71 -11.20 -0.24 5.44
N SER A 72 -10.88 0.97 5.90
CA SER A 72 -9.89 1.26 6.91
C SER A 72 -9.94 0.23 8.03
N GLY A 73 -8.78 -0.23 8.45
CA GLY A 73 -8.64 -0.71 9.82
C GLY A 73 -7.64 -1.82 10.05
N VAL A 74 -7.06 -2.41 9.01
CA VAL A 74 -6.02 -3.44 9.18
C VAL A 74 -4.81 -3.13 8.33
N ALA A 75 -3.82 -2.52 8.97
CA ALA A 75 -2.46 -2.49 8.48
C ALA A 75 -1.72 -3.77 8.89
N TYR A 76 -1.10 -4.47 7.94
CA TYR A 76 -0.20 -5.59 8.17
C TYR A 76 1.25 -5.10 8.20
N GLY A 77 2.08 -5.76 9.00
CA GLY A 77 3.49 -5.40 9.23
C GLY A 77 3.81 -5.20 10.72
N PRO A 78 4.80 -4.37 11.06
CA PRO A 78 5.70 -3.66 10.14
C PRO A 78 6.66 -4.60 9.41
N PHE A 79 7.05 -4.24 8.19
CA PHE A 79 8.09 -4.91 7.41
C PHE A 79 9.33 -4.02 7.30
N GLU A 80 10.51 -4.64 7.25
CA GLU A 80 11.79 -3.92 7.15
C GLU A 80 12.12 -3.53 5.70
N THR A 81 11.62 -4.29 4.72
CA THR A 81 11.86 -4.08 3.30
C THR A 81 10.56 -3.95 2.51
N MET A 82 10.63 -3.28 1.36
CA MET A 82 9.51 -3.15 0.42
C MET A 82 9.12 -4.53 -0.12
N GLU A 83 10.12 -5.35 -0.41
CA GLU A 83 9.99 -6.69 -0.98
C GLU A 83 9.22 -7.62 -0.04
N ASP A 84 9.47 -7.57 1.27
CA ASP A 84 8.71 -8.35 2.26
C ASP A 84 7.23 -7.94 2.30
N ALA A 85 6.95 -6.64 2.17
CA ALA A 85 5.59 -6.12 2.11
C ALA A 85 4.89 -6.52 0.80
N PHE A 86 5.60 -6.51 -0.33
CA PHE A 86 5.08 -7.01 -1.61
C PHE A 86 4.82 -8.50 -1.56
N GLU A 87 5.73 -9.30 -1.00
CA GLU A 87 5.54 -10.73 -0.82
C GLU A 87 4.31 -11.01 0.06
N HIS A 88 4.14 -10.26 1.15
CA HIS A 88 2.95 -10.37 1.98
C HIS A 88 1.67 -10.08 1.19
N ALA A 89 1.63 -8.98 0.44
CA ALA A 89 0.48 -8.63 -0.39
C ALA A 89 0.18 -9.71 -1.44
N ALA A 90 1.21 -10.28 -2.06
CA ALA A 90 1.07 -11.37 -3.02
C ALA A 90 0.49 -12.64 -2.37
N GLN A 91 1.06 -13.07 -1.25
CA GLN A 91 0.67 -14.32 -0.58
C GLN A 91 -0.68 -14.23 0.13
N LYS A 92 -1.02 -13.08 0.72
CA LYS A 92 -2.22 -12.91 1.55
C LYS A 92 -3.41 -12.31 0.80
N HIS A 93 -3.15 -11.44 -0.16
CA HIS A 93 -4.20 -10.71 -0.88
C HIS A 93 -4.24 -11.04 -2.38
N GLY A 94 -3.34 -11.92 -2.85
CA GLY A 94 -3.31 -12.36 -4.24
C GLY A 94 -2.78 -11.31 -5.20
N ALA A 95 -2.00 -10.34 -4.71
CA ALA A 95 -1.39 -9.34 -5.58
C ALA A 95 -0.40 -9.97 -6.56
N VAL A 96 -0.50 -9.60 -7.83
CA VAL A 96 0.38 -10.04 -8.93
C VAL A 96 1.05 -8.87 -9.65
N SER A 97 0.60 -7.64 -9.42
CA SER A 97 1.16 -6.43 -10.00
C SER A 97 1.13 -5.28 -8.98
N PHE A 98 2.17 -4.46 -8.97
CA PHE A 98 2.32 -3.29 -8.09
C PHE A 98 2.55 -2.03 -8.92
N ARG A 99 1.96 -0.90 -8.51
CA ARG A 99 2.08 0.39 -9.21
C ARG A 99 2.29 1.51 -8.22
N SER A 100 3.36 2.28 -8.40
CA SER A 100 3.59 3.50 -7.63
C SER A 100 2.48 4.51 -7.91
N VAL A 101 1.92 5.11 -6.86
CA VAL A 101 0.98 6.23 -7.01
C VAL A 101 1.76 7.46 -7.45
N PRO A 102 1.33 8.17 -8.52
CA PRO A 102 2.00 9.39 -8.93
C PRO A 102 1.92 10.43 -7.81
N GLN A 103 3.09 10.92 -7.39
CA GLN A 103 3.21 12.03 -6.46
C GLN A 103 2.80 13.30 -7.20
N LEU A 104 1.53 13.70 -7.11
CA LEU A 104 1.11 15.01 -7.60
C LEU A 104 1.70 16.08 -6.68
N MET A 105 2.84 16.65 -7.09
CA MET A 105 3.39 17.88 -6.52
C MET A 105 2.31 18.98 -6.62
N THR A 106 1.63 19.27 -5.51
CA THR A 106 0.76 20.44 -5.35
C THR A 106 1.45 21.46 -4.47
#